data_AF-A0A7S2VUI7-F1
#
_entry.id   AF-A0A7S2VUI7-F1
#
_cell.length_a   1.000
_cell.length_b   1.000
_cell.length_c   1.000
_cell.angle_alpha   90.00
_cell.angle_beta   90.00
_cell.angle_gamma   90.00
#
_symmetry.space_group_name_H-M   'P 1'
#
loop_
_entity.id
_entity.type
_entity.pdbx_description
1 polymer ?
#
loop_
_entity_poly.entity_id
_entity_poly.type
_entity_poly.pdbx_seq_one_letter_code
_entity_poly.pdbx_strand_id
1 'polypeptide(L)'
;FVCSGTLISNRVVITNAHCIYDFYGRVWYSGNHRFCPGLTSFYERPLGCFNVEFRVISKPYQEQRDIFDDWALLVLATSPGLGYYGFSLDAPIGVRADMFHYSCRSPAQCGKMYYENCKFEAMDKFFSVGGNSGGFKTGVVSHSCDTTGGSSGASMTVDHKIRAINTWEYHYPSERNFANIIRHYEFQTMKRYRYLYNDYGRDRQLQISTGSENCFTLVSESKLELAQCWSNSKQHWYWYNGRLNSATNVDLCIEIDTRNGNALLVNRCNSSKRQQFSHLARELIQSREREKLCFSYDKNVASGMTMVRCNPNDVNQQWTFTFVT
;
A
#
# COMPACT_ATOMS: atom_id res chain seq x y z
N PHE A 1 -18.08 6.62 11.30
CA PHE A 1 -17.20 7.80 11.48
C PHE A 1 -16.68 8.22 10.11
N VAL A 2 -16.06 9.40 10.01
CA VAL A 2 -15.45 9.93 8.78
C VAL A 2 -13.98 10.18 9.04
N CYS A 3 -13.18 10.00 8.00
CA CYS A 3 -11.80 10.43 7.94
C CYS A 3 -11.52 11.03 6.55
N SER A 4 -10.38 11.66 6.43
CA SER A 4 -9.82 12.17 5.19
C SER A 4 -8.79 11.17 4.62
N GLY A 5 -8.50 11.29 3.33
CA GLY A 5 -7.48 10.50 2.67
C GLY A 5 -7.22 11.00 1.25
N THR A 6 -6.08 10.61 0.70
CA THR A 6 -5.61 11.12 -0.60
C THR A 6 -5.17 9.98 -1.50
N LEU A 7 -5.55 10.02 -2.78
CA LEU A 7 -5.02 9.08 -3.77
C LEU A 7 -3.52 9.31 -3.98
N ILE A 8 -2.74 8.25 -3.84
CA ILE A 8 -1.29 8.19 -4.13
C ILE A 8 -0.95 7.27 -5.30
N SER A 9 -1.95 6.56 -5.82
CA SER A 9 -1.95 5.84 -7.10
C SER A 9 -3.38 5.80 -7.65
N ASN A 10 -3.59 5.18 -8.80
CA ASN A 10 -4.92 4.94 -9.35
C ASN A 10 -5.85 4.15 -8.41
N ARG A 11 -5.34 3.38 -7.45
CA ARG A 11 -6.17 2.57 -6.55
C ARG A 11 -5.73 2.63 -5.09
N VAL A 12 -4.71 3.41 -4.74
CA VAL A 12 -4.18 3.45 -3.37
C VAL A 12 -4.46 4.81 -2.77
N VAL A 13 -5.11 4.80 -1.61
CA VAL A 13 -5.40 5.97 -0.79
C VAL A 13 -4.55 5.91 0.47
N ILE A 14 -3.89 7.01 0.82
CA ILE A 14 -3.22 7.16 2.12
C ILE A 14 -4.16 7.82 3.13
N THR A 15 -4.14 7.35 4.38
CA THR A 15 -4.93 7.88 5.51
C THR A 15 -4.25 7.50 6.84
N ASN A 16 -4.90 7.67 8.00
CA ASN A 16 -4.40 7.18 9.29
C ASN A 16 -4.81 5.73 9.57
N ALA A 17 -4.04 5.05 10.42
CA ALA A 17 -4.40 3.71 10.88
C ALA A 17 -5.62 3.72 11.81
N HIS A 18 -5.72 4.73 12.68
CA HIS A 18 -6.88 4.89 13.57
C HIS A 18 -8.19 5.14 12.81
N CYS A 19 -8.14 5.45 11.52
CA CYS A 19 -9.32 5.58 10.67
C CYS A 19 -9.89 4.23 10.19
N ILE A 20 -9.17 3.13 10.36
CA ILE A 20 -9.61 1.81 9.85
C ILE A 20 -9.43 0.68 10.85
N TYR A 21 -8.68 0.91 11.93
CA TYR A 21 -8.38 -0.08 12.94
C TYR A 21 -8.61 0.49 14.34
N ASP A 22 -9.44 -0.21 15.12
CA ASP A 22 -9.61 0.05 16.54
C ASP A 22 -8.47 -0.63 17.31
N PHE A 23 -7.53 0.18 17.79
CA PHE A 23 -6.41 -0.34 18.58
C PHE A 23 -6.87 -1.00 19.88
N TYR A 24 -7.84 -0.42 20.59
CA TYR A 24 -8.25 -0.91 21.91
C TYR A 24 -9.00 -2.23 21.80
N GLY A 25 -9.89 -2.32 20.81
CA GLY A 25 -10.58 -3.57 20.48
C GLY A 25 -9.69 -4.60 19.76
N ARG A 26 -8.53 -4.17 19.25
CA ARG A 26 -7.65 -4.95 18.34
C ARG A 26 -8.40 -5.53 17.15
N VAL A 27 -9.32 -4.75 16.60
CA VAL A 27 -10.19 -5.17 15.50
C VAL A 27 -10.22 -4.12 14.40
N TRP A 28 -10.33 -4.59 13.17
CA TRP A 28 -10.70 -3.72 12.06
C TRP A 28 -12.13 -3.22 12.28
N TYR A 29 -12.39 -1.95 12.01
CA TYR A 29 -13.77 -1.45 12.06
C TYR A 29 -14.65 -2.29 11.12
N SER A 30 -15.82 -2.69 11.63
CA SER A 30 -16.82 -3.41 10.85
C SER A 30 -17.50 -2.43 9.89
N GLY A 31 -17.69 -2.84 8.63
CA GLY A 31 -18.39 -2.05 7.63
C GLY A 31 -17.63 -1.86 6.31
N ASN A 32 -18.40 -1.46 5.30
CA ASN A 32 -17.90 -1.18 3.96
C ASN A 32 -17.21 0.19 3.96
N HIS A 33 -15.89 0.18 4.19
CA HIS A 33 -15.06 1.37 4.02
C HIS A 33 -15.16 1.82 2.56
N ARG A 34 -15.40 3.11 2.36
CA ARG A 34 -15.54 3.74 1.05
C ARG A 34 -14.69 4.98 0.98
N PHE A 35 -14.06 5.19 -0.17
CA PHE A 35 -13.39 6.43 -0.51
C PHE A 35 -14.27 7.23 -1.46
N CYS A 36 -14.64 8.45 -1.09
CA CYS A 36 -15.52 9.31 -1.87
C CYS A 36 -14.76 10.60 -2.22
N PRO A 37 -14.03 10.63 -3.36
CA PRO A 37 -13.24 11.79 -3.74
C PRO A 37 -14.11 13.00 -4.05
N GLY A 38 -13.64 14.20 -3.70
CA GLY A 38 -14.37 15.45 -3.96
C GLY A 38 -15.75 15.53 -3.31
N LEU A 39 -15.92 14.91 -2.14
CA LEU A 39 -17.17 14.97 -1.39
C LEU A 39 -17.52 16.43 -1.06
N THR A 40 -18.75 16.85 -1.32
CA THR A 40 -19.23 18.20 -0.96
C THR A 40 -20.22 18.16 0.21
N SER A 41 -20.94 17.04 0.35
CA SER A 41 -21.75 16.68 1.50
C SER A 41 -21.96 15.15 1.53
N PHE A 42 -22.52 14.59 2.61
CA PHE A 42 -22.82 13.15 2.63
C PHE A 42 -23.83 12.68 1.58
N TYR A 43 -24.68 13.60 1.11
CA TYR A 43 -25.71 13.36 0.11
C TYR A 43 -25.21 13.62 -1.32
N GLU A 44 -24.16 14.42 -1.47
CA GLU A 44 -23.61 14.82 -2.76
C GLU A 44 -22.18 14.29 -2.93
N ARG A 45 -22.06 13.30 -3.81
CA ARG A 45 -20.81 12.59 -4.13
C ARG A 45 -20.53 12.75 -5.61
N PRO A 46 -20.05 13.92 -6.05
CA PRO A 46 -20.00 14.26 -7.47
C PRO A 46 -19.12 13.30 -8.28
N LEU A 47 -18.11 12.69 -7.65
CA LEU A 47 -17.21 11.72 -8.26
C LEU A 47 -17.51 10.26 -7.85
N GLY A 48 -18.65 10.01 -7.21
CA GLY A 48 -19.03 8.71 -6.68
C GLY A 48 -18.24 8.27 -5.44
N CYS A 49 -18.39 7.00 -5.08
CA CYS A 49 -17.64 6.37 -3.99
C CYS A 49 -17.11 5.01 -4.43
N PHE A 50 -15.92 4.68 -3.95
CA PHE A 50 -15.16 3.49 -4.33
C PHE A 50 -15.01 2.60 -3.11
N ASN A 51 -15.36 1.32 -3.26
CA ASN A 51 -15.22 0.36 -2.18
C ASN A 51 -13.74 0.06 -1.93
N VAL A 52 -13.37 -0.08 -0.66
CA VAL A 52 -12.05 -0.56 -0.26
C VAL A 52 -12.02 -2.09 -0.37
N GLU A 53 -11.09 -2.62 -1.16
CA GLU A 53 -10.84 -4.05 -1.32
C GLU A 53 -9.87 -4.56 -0.23
N PHE A 54 -8.82 -3.79 0.04
CA PHE A 54 -7.76 -4.20 0.96
C PHE A 54 -7.28 -3.03 1.83
N ARG A 55 -6.81 -3.35 3.04
CA ARG A 55 -6.39 -2.39 4.06
C ARG A 55 -5.01 -2.75 4.57
N VAL A 56 -4.18 -1.75 4.80
CA VAL A 56 -2.80 -1.88 5.29
C VAL A 56 -2.61 -0.91 6.43
N ILE A 57 -2.12 -1.40 7.55
CA ILE A 57 -1.64 -0.57 8.67
C ILE A 57 -0.22 -1.00 9.01
N SER A 58 0.51 -0.13 9.68
CA SER A 58 1.82 -0.46 10.22
C SER A 58 1.68 -1.46 11.39
N LYS A 59 2.64 -2.38 11.50
CA LYS A 59 2.72 -3.33 12.61
C LYS A 59 2.91 -2.62 13.98
N PRO A 60 3.78 -1.59 14.10
CA PRO A 60 3.92 -0.87 15.37
C PRO A 60 2.62 -0.21 15.84
N TYR A 61 1.82 0.37 14.94
CA TYR A 61 0.52 0.90 15.33
C TYR A 61 -0.42 -0.21 15.80
N GLN A 62 -0.49 -1.32 15.05
CA GLN A 62 -1.36 -2.45 15.39
C GLN A 62 -1.05 -3.06 16.77
N GLU A 63 0.22 -3.17 17.13
CA GLU A 63 0.68 -3.86 18.34
C GLU A 63 0.82 -2.93 19.55
N GLN A 64 1.22 -1.68 19.34
CA GLN A 64 1.66 -0.77 20.41
C GLN A 64 0.93 0.58 20.41
N ARG A 65 0.07 0.85 19.42
CA ARG A 65 -0.53 2.19 19.18
C ARG A 65 0.54 3.28 19.06
N ASP A 66 1.67 2.93 18.44
CA ASP A 66 2.73 3.93 18.23
C ASP A 66 2.18 5.04 17.33
N ILE A 67 1.98 6.23 17.92
CA ILE A 67 1.39 7.39 17.23
C ILE A 67 2.25 7.86 16.05
N PHE A 68 3.57 7.61 16.10
CA PHE A 68 4.50 7.91 15.01
C PHE A 68 4.28 7.00 13.79
N ASP A 69 3.51 5.93 13.97
CA ASP A 69 3.21 4.90 13.00
C ASP A 69 1.70 4.88 12.63
N ASP A 70 0.95 5.92 13.02
CA ASP A 70 -0.47 6.11 12.71
C ASP A 70 -0.69 6.56 11.25
N TRP A 71 -0.39 5.65 10.34
CA TRP A 71 -0.63 5.78 8.91
C TRP A 71 -1.15 4.46 8.34
N ALA A 72 -1.89 4.55 7.25
CA ALA A 72 -2.49 3.41 6.59
C ALA A 72 -2.62 3.62 5.09
N LEU A 73 -2.81 2.50 4.39
CA LEU A 73 -3.18 2.48 2.98
C LEU A 73 -4.49 1.74 2.79
N LEU A 74 -5.34 2.28 1.93
CA LEU A 74 -6.54 1.62 1.42
C LEU A 74 -6.31 1.32 -0.06
N VAL A 75 -6.53 0.08 -0.46
CA VAL A 75 -6.57 -0.31 -1.87
C VAL A 75 -8.03 -0.39 -2.29
N LEU A 76 -8.39 0.41 -3.28
CA LEU A 76 -9.73 0.48 -3.85
C LEU A 76 -9.97 -0.70 -4.80
N ALA A 77 -11.20 -1.22 -4.83
CA ALA A 77 -11.61 -2.29 -5.74
C ALA A 77 -11.56 -1.86 -7.21
N THR A 78 -11.81 -0.59 -7.50
CA THR A 78 -11.78 -0.01 -8.84
C THR A 78 -11.03 1.32 -8.83
N SER A 79 -10.39 1.64 -9.97
CA SER A 79 -9.71 2.92 -10.18
C SER A 79 -10.76 4.03 -10.39
N PRO A 80 -10.63 5.19 -9.73
CA PRO A 80 -11.55 6.30 -9.92
C PRO A 80 -11.19 7.16 -11.14
N GLY A 81 -10.00 6.99 -11.75
CA GLY A 81 -9.60 7.74 -12.95
C GLY A 81 -9.33 9.24 -12.72
N LEU A 82 -9.04 9.66 -11.48
CA LEU A 82 -8.95 11.08 -11.08
C LEU A 82 -7.52 11.64 -11.02
N GLY A 83 -6.51 10.85 -11.40
CA GLY A 83 -5.12 11.12 -11.06
C GLY A 83 -4.84 10.91 -9.56
N TYR A 84 -3.62 11.24 -9.14
CA TYR A 84 -3.16 11.03 -7.76
C TYR A 84 -1.99 11.96 -7.41
N TYR A 85 -1.74 12.15 -6.12
CA TYR A 85 -0.64 12.96 -5.62
C TYR A 85 0.69 12.21 -5.59
N GLY A 86 1.78 12.95 -5.80
CA GLY A 86 3.13 12.50 -5.47
C GLY A 86 3.40 12.57 -3.96
N PHE A 87 4.46 11.90 -3.50
CA PHE A 87 4.95 11.97 -2.13
C PHE A 87 6.48 11.99 -2.14
N SER A 88 7.11 12.58 -1.11
CA SER A 88 8.57 12.77 -1.05
C SER A 88 9.13 12.71 0.37
N LEU A 89 10.40 12.33 0.47
CA LEU A 89 11.22 12.45 1.68
C LEU A 89 11.96 13.80 1.76
N ASP A 90 12.15 14.47 0.62
CA ASP A 90 13.16 15.51 0.45
C ASP A 90 12.60 16.92 0.66
N ALA A 91 11.28 17.06 0.83
CA ALA A 91 10.68 18.38 1.06
C ALA A 91 11.05 18.86 2.49
N PRO A 92 11.63 20.06 2.62
CA PRO A 92 12.06 20.58 3.91
C PRO A 92 10.87 20.77 4.84
N ILE A 93 10.99 20.27 6.06
CA ILE A 93 10.01 20.46 7.13
C ILE A 93 10.37 21.78 7.82
N GLY A 94 9.72 22.85 7.38
CA GLY A 94 9.93 24.22 7.88
C GLY A 94 9.16 25.26 7.08
N VAL A 95 8.25 24.81 6.24
CA VAL A 95 7.49 25.58 5.26
C VAL A 95 5.99 25.40 5.53
N ARG A 96 5.19 26.22 4.84
CA ARG A 96 3.74 26.08 4.85
C ARG A 96 3.34 24.84 4.04
N ALA A 97 2.30 24.14 4.47
CA ALA A 97 1.76 22.98 3.80
C ALA A 97 0.30 23.19 3.46
N ASP A 98 -0.07 22.80 2.24
CA ASP A 98 -1.45 22.74 1.80
C ASP A 98 -2.09 21.46 2.31
N MET A 99 -3.25 21.59 2.96
CA MET A 99 -4.02 20.49 3.50
C MET A 99 -5.46 20.56 3.02
N PHE A 100 -5.96 19.44 2.48
CA PHE A 100 -7.36 19.25 2.13
C PHE A 100 -7.96 18.20 3.06
N HIS A 101 -9.04 18.54 3.76
CA HIS A 101 -9.59 17.68 4.81
C HIS A 101 -11.11 17.81 4.95
N TYR A 102 -11.71 16.86 5.67
CA TYR A 102 -13.15 16.76 5.90
C TYR A 102 -13.48 16.88 7.39
N SER A 103 -13.14 18.04 7.99
CA SER A 103 -13.47 18.33 9.39
C SER A 103 -14.98 18.28 9.65
N CYS A 104 -15.34 17.75 10.81
CA CYS A 104 -16.70 17.52 11.30
C CYS A 104 -16.88 18.25 12.64
N ARG A 105 -17.05 19.58 12.64
CA ARG A 105 -17.34 20.30 13.91
C ARG A 105 -18.79 20.13 14.38
N SER A 106 -19.69 19.85 13.45
CA SER A 106 -21.08 19.52 13.70
C SER A 106 -21.60 18.54 12.64
N PRO A 107 -22.70 17.81 12.89
CA PRO A 107 -23.29 16.90 11.90
C PRO A 107 -23.59 17.57 10.55
N ALA A 108 -24.00 18.85 10.57
CA ALA A 108 -24.31 19.62 9.36
C ALA A 108 -23.06 20.06 8.57
N GLN A 109 -21.90 20.14 9.21
CA GLN A 109 -20.63 20.53 8.59
C GLN A 109 -19.81 19.34 8.11
N CYS A 110 -20.18 18.12 8.50
CA CYS A 110 -19.54 16.91 8.04
C CYS A 110 -19.70 16.68 6.54
N GLY A 111 -18.64 16.16 5.91
CA GLY A 111 -18.63 15.81 4.49
C GLY A 111 -18.35 16.99 3.56
N LYS A 112 -18.17 18.20 4.10
CA LYS A 112 -17.63 19.35 3.35
C LYS A 112 -16.12 19.28 3.31
N MET A 113 -15.54 19.52 2.14
CA MET A 113 -14.09 19.67 1.98
C MET A 113 -13.64 21.07 2.44
N TYR A 114 -12.59 21.10 3.24
CA TYR A 114 -11.89 22.31 3.68
C TYR A 114 -10.49 22.32 3.09
N TYR A 115 -10.01 23.52 2.77
CA TYR A 115 -8.64 23.76 2.36
C TYR A 115 -8.00 24.71 3.36
N GLU A 116 -6.82 24.34 3.84
CA GLU A 116 -6.01 25.16 4.71
C GLU A 116 -4.56 25.16 4.24
N ASN A 117 -3.90 26.30 4.40
CA ASN A 117 -2.48 26.44 4.15
C ASN A 117 -1.80 26.77 5.47
N CYS A 118 -1.18 25.77 6.09
CA CYS A 118 -0.80 25.82 7.50
C CYS A 118 0.72 25.87 7.65
N LYS A 119 1.18 26.60 8.66
CA LYS A 119 2.61 26.61 8.98
C LYS A 119 2.95 25.35 9.80
N PHE A 120 3.95 24.60 9.36
CA PHE A 120 4.61 23.64 10.23
C PHE A 120 5.40 24.38 11.30
N GLU A 121 5.18 23.98 12.54
CA GLU A 121 5.90 24.52 13.68
C GLU A 121 6.97 23.52 14.07
N ALA A 122 8.22 23.99 14.18
CA ALA A 122 9.28 23.18 14.75
C ALA A 122 8.82 22.73 16.15
N MET A 123 8.94 21.44 16.44
CA MET A 123 8.72 20.91 17.77
C MET A 123 9.88 21.35 18.68
N ASP A 124 9.96 22.64 18.99
CA ASP A 124 10.87 23.14 20.00
C ASP A 124 10.38 22.64 21.36
N LYS A 125 10.95 21.53 21.81
CA LYS A 125 11.06 21.10 23.22
C LYS A 125 9.83 20.51 23.92
N PHE A 126 8.65 20.41 23.29
CA PHE A 126 7.41 20.08 24.03
C PHE A 126 7.10 18.59 24.30
N PHE A 127 7.73 17.63 23.62
CA PHE A 127 7.46 16.20 23.83
C PHE A 127 8.65 15.46 24.46
N SER A 128 8.92 15.76 25.74
CA SER A 128 9.57 14.82 26.67
C SER A 128 8.48 14.10 27.47
N VAL A 129 7.65 13.29 26.80
CA VAL A 129 6.62 12.52 27.51
C VAL A 129 7.31 11.35 28.22
N GLY A 130 7.66 11.58 29.49
CA GLY A 130 7.82 10.57 30.53
C GLY A 130 8.90 9.50 30.33
N GLY A 131 10.12 9.79 30.79
CA GLY A 131 11.10 8.76 31.17
C GLY A 131 12.38 8.77 30.34
N ASN A 132 13.44 9.32 30.93
CA ASN A 132 14.85 9.21 30.54
C ASN A 132 15.20 9.59 29.09
N SER A 133 15.54 10.87 28.90
CA SER A 133 16.71 11.36 28.12
C SER A 133 17.23 10.43 27.00
N GLY A 134 16.40 10.16 25.99
CA GLY A 134 16.73 9.20 24.93
C GLY A 134 16.09 9.54 23.59
N GLY A 135 16.38 10.73 23.05
CA GLY A 135 16.14 11.10 21.66
C GLY A 135 14.68 11.42 21.31
N PHE A 136 14.44 12.58 20.71
CA PHE A 136 13.19 12.84 20.00
C PHE A 136 13.06 11.81 18.88
N LYS A 137 12.06 10.90 18.96
CA LYS A 137 11.66 10.12 17.78
C LYS A 137 11.26 11.12 16.70
N THR A 138 12.10 11.26 15.69
CA THR A 138 11.82 12.08 14.51
C THR A 138 10.65 11.44 13.76
N GLY A 139 9.63 12.23 13.41
CA GLY A 139 8.46 11.70 12.71
C GLY A 139 7.13 12.39 12.95
N VAL A 140 7.02 13.31 13.90
CA VAL A 140 5.81 14.12 14.11
C VAL A 140 6.16 15.61 14.03
N VAL A 141 5.25 16.41 13.49
CA VAL A 141 5.30 17.87 13.49
C VAL A 141 4.01 18.43 14.03
N SER A 142 4.06 19.57 14.70
CA SER A 142 2.86 20.36 14.98
C SER A 142 2.55 21.31 13.83
N HIS A 143 1.28 21.67 13.67
CA HIS A 143 0.82 22.65 12.71
C HIS A 143 -0.34 23.50 13.25
N SER A 144 -0.51 24.67 12.62
CA SER A 144 -1.50 25.70 12.97
C SER A 144 -2.84 25.55 12.24
N CYS A 145 -3.10 24.42 11.58
CA CYS A 145 -4.39 24.18 10.93
C CYS A 145 -5.52 24.09 11.97
N ASP A 146 -6.73 24.53 11.62
CA ASP A 146 -7.94 24.43 12.45
C ASP A 146 -8.73 23.16 12.11
N THR A 147 -8.18 22.04 12.56
CA THR A 147 -8.74 20.70 12.36
C THR A 147 -9.68 20.29 13.48
N THR A 148 -10.70 19.50 13.14
CA THR A 148 -11.50 18.76 14.13
C THR A 148 -11.63 17.30 13.71
N GLY A 149 -12.40 16.49 14.44
CA GLY A 149 -12.70 15.10 14.03
C GLY A 149 -13.11 15.02 12.55
N GLY A 150 -12.72 13.97 11.84
CA GLY A 150 -12.92 13.84 10.38
C GLY A 150 -11.75 14.32 9.51
N SER A 151 -10.93 15.24 10.03
CA SER A 151 -9.70 15.67 9.37
C SER A 151 -8.56 14.65 9.42
N SER A 152 -8.63 13.66 10.30
CA SER A 152 -7.67 12.56 10.40
C SER A 152 -7.43 11.91 9.05
N GLY A 153 -6.17 11.72 8.69
CA GLY A 153 -5.75 11.10 7.44
C GLY A 153 -5.59 12.08 6.28
N ALA A 154 -5.90 13.37 6.50
CA ALA A 154 -5.69 14.42 5.52
C ALA A 154 -4.20 14.53 5.20
N SER A 155 -3.88 14.55 3.90
CA SER A 155 -2.50 14.72 3.46
C SER A 155 -2.12 16.19 3.50
N MET A 156 -0.93 16.46 4.03
CA MET A 156 -0.30 17.76 4.03
C MET A 156 0.79 17.76 2.95
N THR A 157 0.65 18.68 1.99
CA THR A 157 1.51 18.73 0.81
C THR A 157 2.43 19.94 0.85
N VAL A 158 3.67 19.72 0.43
CA VAL A 158 4.71 20.74 0.23
C VAL A 158 5.20 20.56 -1.20
N ASP A 159 5.23 21.65 -1.97
CA ASP A 159 5.55 21.62 -3.41
C ASP A 159 4.74 20.56 -4.17
N HIS A 160 3.43 20.49 -3.89
CA HIS A 160 2.48 19.53 -4.45
C HIS A 160 2.80 18.04 -4.19
N LYS A 161 3.67 17.74 -3.23
CA LYS A 161 3.97 16.37 -2.80
C LYS A 161 3.56 16.17 -1.35
N ILE A 162 2.90 15.05 -1.06
CA ILE A 162 2.55 14.68 0.31
C ILE A 162 3.84 14.51 1.10
N ARG A 163 3.90 15.19 2.25
CA ARG A 163 5.03 15.14 3.18
C ARG A 163 4.63 14.66 4.56
N ALA A 164 3.40 14.94 4.97
CA ALA A 164 2.86 14.52 6.26
C ALA A 164 1.37 14.15 6.16
N ILE A 165 0.86 13.49 7.20
CA ILE A 165 -0.54 13.08 7.32
C ILE A 165 -1.04 13.61 8.67
N ASN A 166 -2.08 14.44 8.66
CA ASN A 166 -2.75 14.90 9.88
C ASN A 166 -3.24 13.69 10.68
N THR A 167 -2.97 13.63 11.99
CA THR A 167 -3.22 12.43 12.82
C THR A 167 -4.01 12.73 14.09
N TRP A 168 -3.54 13.64 14.95
CA TRP A 168 -4.15 13.81 16.26
C TRP A 168 -4.00 15.25 16.77
N GLU A 169 -4.75 15.56 17.81
CA GLU A 169 -4.78 16.85 18.49
C GLU A 169 -4.41 16.67 19.97
N TYR A 170 -3.63 17.61 20.52
CA TYR A 170 -3.35 17.68 21.95
C TYR A 170 -3.97 18.95 22.55
N HIS A 171 -4.84 18.76 23.53
CA HIS A 171 -5.54 19.85 24.22
C HIS A 171 -4.84 20.25 25.53
N TYR A 172 -3.55 20.58 25.53
CA TYR A 172 -2.90 21.24 26.68
C TYR A 172 -1.49 21.77 26.34
N PRO A 173 -1.00 22.90 26.87
CA PRO A 173 -1.74 24.05 27.40
C PRO A 173 -2.38 24.91 26.28
N SER A 174 -2.16 24.56 25.02
CA SER A 174 -2.78 25.16 23.82
C SER A 174 -3.19 24.04 22.88
N GLU A 175 -4.34 24.15 22.22
CA GLU A 175 -4.73 23.21 21.15
C GLU A 175 -3.65 23.21 20.07
N ARG A 176 -3.04 22.05 19.87
CA ARG A 176 -2.05 21.83 18.82
C ARG A 176 -2.44 20.61 18.02
N ASN A 177 -2.40 20.76 16.70
CA ASN A 177 -2.63 19.68 15.77
C ASN A 177 -1.30 19.09 15.32
N PHE A 178 -1.27 17.78 15.14
CA PHE A 178 -0.07 17.02 14.82
C PHE A 178 -0.24 16.23 13.54
N ALA A 179 0.86 16.15 12.79
CA ALA A 179 0.95 15.36 11.59
C ALA A 179 2.15 14.41 11.65
N ASN A 180 1.95 13.19 11.17
CA ASN A 180 3.01 12.21 10.97
C ASN A 180 3.76 12.53 9.68
N ILE A 181 5.04 12.84 9.79
CA ILE A 181 5.93 13.00 8.65
C ILE A 181 6.14 11.64 7.99
N ILE A 182 6.09 11.60 6.66
CA ILE A 182 6.50 10.42 5.89
C ILE A 182 7.98 10.14 6.14
N ARG A 183 8.33 9.03 6.79
CA ARG A 183 9.72 8.61 6.97
C ARG A 183 10.08 7.60 5.88
N HIS A 184 11.33 7.15 5.92
CA HIS A 184 11.86 6.26 4.88
C HIS A 184 11.03 4.97 4.74
N TYR A 185 10.62 4.37 5.86
CA TYR A 185 9.86 3.13 5.87
C TYR A 185 8.47 3.29 5.22
N GLU A 186 7.74 4.34 5.58
CA GLU A 186 6.44 4.70 5.00
C GLU A 186 6.60 4.96 3.51
N PHE A 187 7.61 5.75 3.13
CA PHE A 187 7.90 6.08 1.74
C PHE A 187 8.13 4.83 0.88
N GLN A 188 8.96 3.90 1.33
CA GLN A 188 9.20 2.65 0.59
C GLN A 188 7.92 1.81 0.49
N THR A 189 7.12 1.78 1.56
CA THR A 189 5.84 1.04 1.55
C THR A 189 4.85 1.68 0.57
N MET A 190 4.65 3.00 0.63
CA MET A 190 3.82 3.74 -0.33
C MET A 190 4.30 3.56 -1.76
N LYS A 191 5.61 3.66 -2.01
CA LYS A 191 6.21 3.43 -3.35
C LYS A 191 5.88 2.04 -3.85
N ARG A 192 6.01 1.03 -3.00
CA ARG A 192 5.67 -0.36 -3.32
C ARG A 192 4.18 -0.53 -3.65
N TYR A 193 3.27 0.00 -2.84
CA TYR A 193 1.82 -0.13 -3.10
C TYR A 193 1.38 0.69 -4.31
N ARG A 194 1.89 1.92 -4.46
CA ARG A 194 1.68 2.72 -5.66
C ARG A 194 2.13 1.98 -6.90
N TYR A 195 3.27 1.29 -6.82
CA TYR A 195 3.79 0.48 -7.92
C TYR A 195 2.86 -0.70 -8.23
N LEU A 196 2.46 -1.48 -7.23
CA LEU A 196 1.61 -2.68 -7.40
C LEU A 196 0.18 -2.37 -7.89
N TYR A 197 -0.33 -1.19 -7.59
CA TYR A 197 -1.74 -0.81 -7.80
C TYR A 197 -1.88 0.49 -8.61
N ASN A 198 -0.90 0.79 -9.45
CA ASN A 198 -1.14 1.71 -10.57
C ASN A 198 -1.71 0.91 -11.74
N ASP A 199 -2.57 1.50 -12.56
CA ASP A 199 -3.14 0.81 -13.74
C ASP A 199 -2.08 0.40 -14.80
N TYR A 200 -0.80 0.73 -14.55
CA TYR A 200 0.34 0.08 -15.19
C TYR A 200 0.36 -1.45 -15.05
N GLY A 201 -0.45 -2.05 -14.17
CA GLY A 201 -0.53 -3.50 -13.99
C GLY A 201 -0.97 -4.30 -15.22
N ARG A 202 -1.55 -3.68 -16.26
CA ARG A 202 -1.75 -4.36 -17.57
C ARG A 202 -0.64 -4.08 -18.59
N ASP A 203 -0.03 -2.90 -18.52
CA ASP A 203 0.93 -2.46 -19.56
C ASP A 203 2.40 -2.72 -19.19
N ARG A 204 2.71 -2.98 -17.91
CA ARG A 204 4.08 -3.26 -17.46
C ARG A 204 4.29 -4.75 -17.26
N GLN A 205 4.85 -5.31 -18.30
CA GLN A 205 5.36 -6.65 -18.34
C GLN A 205 6.58 -6.77 -17.42
N LEU A 206 6.57 -7.77 -16.57
CA LEU A 206 7.63 -8.17 -15.66
C LEU A 206 8.29 -9.43 -16.21
N GLN A 207 9.61 -9.41 -16.23
CA GLN A 207 10.42 -10.60 -16.37
C GLN A 207 10.88 -11.03 -14.96
N ILE A 208 10.56 -12.27 -14.59
CA ILE A 208 10.92 -12.85 -13.28
C ILE A 208 12.11 -13.77 -13.51
N SER A 209 13.22 -13.56 -12.81
CA SER A 209 14.47 -14.29 -13.03
C SER A 209 15.11 -14.77 -11.72
N THR A 210 15.97 -15.78 -11.79
CA THR A 210 16.76 -16.26 -10.64
C THR A 210 18.05 -15.46 -10.41
N GLY A 211 18.20 -14.29 -11.05
CA GLY A 211 19.45 -13.51 -11.06
C GLY A 211 20.59 -14.12 -11.90
N SER A 212 20.43 -15.37 -12.37
CA SER A 212 21.44 -16.19 -13.06
C SER A 212 21.13 -16.42 -14.54
N GLU A 213 20.73 -15.36 -15.26
CA GLU A 213 20.32 -15.40 -16.68
C GLU A 213 19.11 -16.28 -17.00
N ASN A 214 18.43 -16.91 -16.02
CA ASN A 214 17.25 -17.73 -16.27
C ASN A 214 15.97 -17.03 -15.81
N CYS A 215 14.94 -17.11 -16.65
CA CYS A 215 13.68 -16.43 -16.54
C CYS A 215 12.50 -17.39 -16.59
N PHE A 216 11.46 -17.02 -15.85
CA PHE A 216 10.17 -17.66 -15.85
C PHE A 216 9.55 -17.60 -17.25
N THR A 217 9.50 -18.75 -17.91
CA THR A 217 9.09 -18.86 -19.31
C THR A 217 7.87 -19.74 -19.43
N LEU A 218 6.84 -19.23 -20.12
CA LEU A 218 5.71 -20.02 -20.56
C LEU A 218 6.10 -20.81 -21.82
N VAL A 219 6.39 -22.10 -21.66
CA VAL A 219 6.85 -22.97 -22.76
C VAL A 219 5.65 -23.49 -23.56
N SER A 220 4.55 -23.78 -22.89
CA SER A 220 3.24 -24.11 -23.47
C SER A 220 2.11 -23.50 -22.62
N GLU A 221 0.86 -23.56 -23.08
CA GLU A 221 -0.30 -22.98 -22.36
C GLU A 221 -0.47 -23.49 -20.92
N SER A 222 0.15 -24.62 -20.56
CA SER A 222 0.04 -25.23 -19.23
C SER A 222 1.37 -25.49 -18.55
N LYS A 223 2.51 -25.12 -19.18
CA LYS A 223 3.84 -25.48 -18.67
C LYS A 223 4.73 -24.25 -18.46
N LEU A 224 5.21 -24.12 -17.22
CA LEU A 224 6.27 -23.19 -16.82
C LEU A 224 7.60 -23.93 -16.80
N GLU A 225 8.64 -23.22 -17.21
CA GLU A 225 10.03 -23.64 -17.01
C GLU A 225 10.91 -22.42 -16.72
N LEU A 226 12.12 -22.67 -16.22
CA LEU A 226 13.20 -21.69 -16.28
C LEU A 226 13.95 -21.89 -17.60
N ALA A 227 14.00 -20.83 -18.41
CA ALA A 227 14.80 -20.80 -19.62
C ALA A 227 15.62 -19.52 -19.65
N GLN A 228 16.66 -19.45 -20.49
CA GLN A 228 17.51 -18.27 -20.57
C GLN A 228 16.68 -17.00 -20.87
N CYS A 229 16.98 -15.92 -20.16
CA CYS A 229 16.28 -14.64 -20.16
C CYS A 229 16.48 -13.90 -21.47
N TRP A 230 15.43 -13.85 -22.30
CA TRP A 230 15.41 -13.12 -23.57
C TRP A 230 14.21 -12.16 -23.57
N SER A 231 14.24 -11.11 -24.38
CA SER A 231 13.18 -10.10 -24.46
C SER A 231 11.94 -10.56 -25.24
N ASN A 232 11.40 -11.74 -24.93
CA ASN A 232 10.21 -12.31 -25.58
C ASN A 232 8.97 -12.29 -24.66
N SER A 233 7.79 -12.14 -25.27
CA SER A 233 6.53 -12.04 -24.52
C SER A 233 6.19 -13.29 -23.68
N LYS A 234 6.76 -14.47 -23.99
CA LYS A 234 6.56 -15.69 -23.19
C LYS A 234 7.24 -15.64 -21.82
N GLN A 235 8.16 -14.71 -21.62
CA GLN A 235 8.83 -14.46 -20.33
C GLN A 235 8.24 -13.28 -19.57
N HIS A 236 7.20 -12.68 -20.14
CA HIS A 236 6.60 -11.47 -19.63
C HIS A 236 5.33 -11.84 -18.86
N TRP A 237 5.26 -11.35 -17.63
CA TRP A 237 4.19 -11.59 -16.68
C TRP A 237 3.67 -10.27 -16.16
N TYR A 238 2.45 -10.21 -15.66
CA TYR A 238 2.00 -8.99 -14.99
C TYR A 238 1.10 -9.33 -13.82
N TRP A 239 1.10 -8.44 -12.83
CA TRP A 239 0.25 -8.58 -11.66
C TRP A 239 -1.13 -8.01 -11.96
N TYR A 240 -2.16 -8.84 -11.88
CA TYR A 240 -3.54 -8.39 -12.03
C TYR A 240 -4.44 -9.03 -10.97
N ASN A 241 -5.08 -8.19 -10.15
CA ASN A 241 -5.97 -8.62 -9.06
C ASN A 241 -5.36 -9.72 -8.16
N GLY A 242 -4.07 -9.55 -7.78
CA GLY A 242 -3.34 -10.49 -6.92
C GLY A 242 -2.85 -11.77 -7.60
N ARG A 243 -3.01 -11.86 -8.92
CA ARG A 243 -2.56 -13.00 -9.73
C ARG A 243 -1.39 -12.60 -10.60
N LEU A 244 -0.61 -13.60 -10.99
CA LEU A 244 0.48 -13.47 -11.93
C LEU A 244 0.00 -14.01 -13.28
N ASN A 245 -0.31 -13.10 -14.20
CA ASN A 245 -0.90 -13.39 -15.50
C ASN A 245 0.18 -13.42 -16.58
N SER A 246 -0.01 -14.26 -17.60
CA SER A 246 0.87 -14.26 -18.77
C SER A 246 0.60 -13.05 -19.65
N ALA A 247 1.66 -12.40 -20.16
CA ALA A 247 1.54 -11.34 -21.16
C ALA A 247 1.10 -11.87 -22.53
N THR A 248 1.37 -13.14 -22.85
CA THR A 248 0.96 -13.74 -24.13
C THR A 248 -0.54 -14.07 -24.18
N ASN A 249 -1.12 -14.39 -23.02
CA ASN A 249 -2.53 -14.71 -22.90
C ASN A 249 -3.02 -14.27 -21.52
N VAL A 250 -3.83 -13.21 -21.52
CA VAL A 250 -4.34 -12.57 -20.31
C VAL A 250 -5.25 -13.48 -19.48
N ASP A 251 -5.82 -14.51 -20.11
CA ASP A 251 -6.64 -15.52 -19.46
C ASP A 251 -5.79 -16.58 -18.77
N LEU A 252 -4.46 -16.60 -18.92
CA LEU A 252 -3.59 -17.57 -18.25
C LEU A 252 -2.99 -16.99 -16.97
N CYS A 253 -3.16 -17.72 -15.87
CA CYS A 253 -2.67 -17.42 -14.54
C CYS A 253 -1.79 -18.55 -14.03
N ILE A 254 -0.78 -18.20 -13.23
CA ILE A 254 -0.05 -19.18 -12.44
C ILE A 254 -0.95 -19.64 -11.29
N GLU A 255 -1.02 -20.95 -11.07
CA GLU A 255 -1.76 -21.57 -9.99
C GLU A 255 -0.90 -22.59 -9.24
N ILE A 256 -1.25 -22.87 -7.97
CA ILE A 256 -0.63 -23.93 -7.18
C ILE A 256 -1.42 -25.24 -7.38
N ASP A 257 -0.75 -26.29 -7.83
CA ASP A 257 -1.31 -27.65 -7.88
C ASP A 257 -1.21 -28.33 -6.52
N THR A 258 -2.28 -28.24 -5.74
CA THR A 258 -2.33 -28.88 -4.44
C THR A 258 -2.39 -30.40 -4.51
N ARG A 259 -2.70 -30.98 -5.68
CA ARG A 259 -2.75 -32.45 -5.86
C ARG A 259 -1.38 -33.02 -6.17
N ASN A 260 -0.49 -32.22 -6.76
CA ASN A 260 0.84 -32.64 -7.17
C ASN A 260 1.93 -31.92 -6.36
N GLY A 261 1.89 -32.03 -5.04
CA GLY A 261 2.98 -31.58 -4.17
C GLY A 261 3.26 -30.08 -4.19
N ASN A 262 2.26 -29.24 -4.49
CA ASN A 262 2.39 -27.79 -4.65
C ASN A 262 3.22 -27.34 -5.86
N ALA A 263 3.32 -28.19 -6.90
CA ALA A 263 3.86 -27.76 -8.18
C ALA A 263 3.13 -26.51 -8.70
N LEU A 264 3.86 -25.60 -9.35
CA LEU A 264 3.26 -24.46 -10.03
C LEU A 264 2.84 -24.89 -11.44
N LEU A 265 1.61 -24.56 -11.81
CA LEU A 265 1.06 -24.81 -13.13
C LEU A 265 0.46 -23.54 -13.71
N VAL A 266 0.21 -23.53 -15.03
CA VAL A 266 -0.50 -22.44 -15.70
C VAL A 266 -1.85 -22.94 -16.14
N ASN A 267 -2.89 -22.20 -15.80
CA ASN A 267 -4.27 -22.52 -16.11
C ASN A 267 -5.01 -21.27 -16.54
N ARG A 268 -6.22 -21.46 -17.09
CA ARG A 268 -7.16 -20.35 -17.25
C ARG A 268 -7.50 -19.74 -15.90
N CYS A 269 -7.34 -18.43 -15.79
CA CYS A 269 -7.62 -17.60 -14.64
C CYS A 269 -9.07 -17.78 -14.17
N ASN A 270 -9.27 -18.53 -13.11
CA ASN A 270 -10.61 -18.71 -12.56
C ASN A 270 -10.90 -17.60 -11.54
N SER A 271 -11.81 -16.67 -11.85
CA SER A 271 -12.23 -15.58 -10.93
C SER A 271 -12.71 -16.09 -9.56
N SER A 272 -13.22 -17.31 -9.46
CA SER A 272 -13.68 -17.90 -8.19
C SER A 272 -12.55 -18.47 -7.33
N LYS A 273 -11.37 -18.75 -7.90
CA LYS A 273 -10.21 -19.23 -7.13
C LYS A 273 -9.45 -18.05 -6.52
N ARG A 274 -9.26 -18.10 -5.20
CA ARG A 274 -8.64 -17.06 -4.38
C ARG A 274 -7.10 -17.13 -4.36
N GLN A 275 -6.49 -17.63 -5.43
CA GLN A 275 -5.04 -17.64 -5.50
C GLN A 275 -4.53 -16.20 -5.57
N GLN A 276 -3.93 -15.81 -4.46
CA GLN A 276 -3.37 -14.51 -4.25
C GLN A 276 -1.92 -14.76 -3.90
N PHE A 277 -1.03 -14.49 -4.83
CA PHE A 277 0.39 -14.40 -4.49
C PHE A 277 0.65 -12.97 -4.00
N SER A 278 1.56 -12.84 -3.05
CA SER A 278 2.09 -11.56 -2.61
C SER A 278 3.59 -11.58 -2.76
N HIS A 279 4.14 -10.51 -3.28
CA HIS A 279 5.56 -10.24 -3.15
C HIS A 279 5.91 -10.10 -1.65
N LEU A 280 6.96 -10.72 -1.15
CA LEU A 280 7.48 -10.53 0.21
C LEU A 280 8.94 -10.08 0.09
N ALA A 281 9.29 -8.92 0.67
CA ALA A 281 10.59 -8.25 0.40
C ALA A 281 10.82 -8.02 -1.11
N ARG A 282 12.04 -7.68 -1.57
CA ARG A 282 12.31 -7.42 -3.00
C ARG A 282 12.39 -8.70 -3.86
N GLU A 283 12.40 -9.87 -3.23
CA GLU A 283 12.94 -11.09 -3.85
C GLU A 283 12.07 -12.36 -3.67
N LEU A 284 11.05 -12.37 -2.81
CA LEU A 284 10.24 -13.60 -2.59
C LEU A 284 8.82 -13.43 -3.17
N ILE A 285 8.28 -14.50 -3.75
CA ILE A 285 6.86 -14.60 -4.12
C ILE A 285 6.20 -15.59 -3.16
N GLN A 286 5.28 -15.14 -2.33
CA GLN A 286 4.61 -15.92 -1.29
C GLN A 286 3.14 -16.18 -1.64
N SER A 287 2.60 -17.36 -1.32
CA SER A 287 1.15 -17.60 -1.34
C SER A 287 0.46 -16.95 -0.14
N ARG A 288 -0.62 -16.22 -0.37
CA ARG A 288 -1.48 -15.67 0.69
C ARG A 288 -2.43 -16.70 1.29
N GLU A 289 -2.86 -17.71 0.52
CA GLU A 289 -3.77 -18.75 1.03
C GLU A 289 -3.03 -19.77 1.89
N ARG A 290 -1.77 -20.03 1.57
CA ARG A 290 -0.90 -20.95 2.31
C ARG A 290 0.25 -20.14 2.89
N GLU A 291 -0.04 -19.49 4.02
CA GLU A 291 0.94 -18.71 4.76
C GLU A 291 2.25 -19.51 4.86
N LYS A 292 3.36 -18.84 4.58
CA LYS A 292 4.72 -19.40 4.63
C LYS A 292 5.10 -20.33 3.47
N LEU A 293 4.37 -20.39 2.34
CA LEU A 293 4.91 -21.00 1.11
C LEU A 293 5.42 -19.95 0.13
N CYS A 294 6.62 -20.15 -0.42
CA CYS A 294 7.28 -19.28 -1.39
C CYS A 294 7.61 -20.04 -2.68
N PHE A 295 7.64 -19.33 -3.81
CA PHE A 295 8.12 -19.85 -5.10
C PHE A 295 9.53 -20.38 -4.91
N SER A 296 9.78 -21.61 -5.33
CA SER A 296 11.10 -22.21 -5.33
C SER A 296 11.34 -23.00 -6.61
N TYR A 297 12.55 -22.85 -7.15
CA TYR A 297 13.03 -23.69 -8.23
C TYR A 297 13.51 -25.04 -7.68
N ASP A 298 12.98 -26.14 -8.23
CA ASP A 298 13.43 -27.49 -7.92
C ASP A 298 13.57 -28.28 -9.22
N LYS A 299 14.82 -28.54 -9.61
CA LYS A 299 15.16 -29.33 -10.81
C LYS A 299 14.59 -30.75 -10.82
N ASN A 300 14.17 -31.28 -9.67
CA ASN A 300 13.60 -32.61 -9.56
C ASN A 300 12.09 -32.63 -9.80
N VAL A 301 11.45 -31.46 -9.86
CA VAL A 301 10.02 -31.33 -10.19
C VAL A 301 9.88 -31.18 -11.70
N ALA A 302 8.91 -31.86 -12.32
CA ALA A 302 8.74 -31.87 -13.78
C ALA A 302 8.47 -30.48 -14.40
N SER A 303 7.89 -29.55 -13.63
CA SER A 303 7.73 -28.14 -14.00
C SER A 303 8.96 -27.27 -13.69
N GLY A 304 9.96 -27.83 -12.99
CA GLY A 304 11.06 -27.09 -12.39
C GLY A 304 10.64 -26.16 -11.25
N MET A 305 9.33 -25.98 -11.01
CA MET A 305 8.79 -24.89 -10.19
C MET A 305 7.78 -25.42 -9.19
N THR A 306 8.00 -25.11 -7.91
CA THR A 306 7.15 -25.55 -6.80
C THR A 306 6.99 -24.46 -5.74
N MET A 307 6.13 -24.70 -4.77
CA MET A 307 5.94 -23.87 -3.60
C MET A 307 6.40 -24.63 -2.35
N VAL A 308 7.44 -24.13 -1.69
CA VAL A 308 8.00 -24.74 -0.47
C VAL A 308 7.96 -23.74 0.68
N ARG A 309 8.28 -24.18 1.90
CA ARG A 309 8.32 -23.27 3.05
C ARG A 309 9.31 -22.12 2.79
N CYS A 310 8.83 -20.89 2.97
CA CYS A 310 9.62 -19.68 2.78
C CYS A 310 10.90 -19.73 3.62
N ASN A 311 12.04 -19.62 2.95
CA ASN A 311 13.35 -19.50 3.53
C ASN A 311 14.08 -18.36 2.80
N PRO A 312 14.27 -17.18 3.43
CA PRO A 312 14.91 -16.04 2.77
C PRO A 312 16.37 -16.30 2.38
N ASN A 313 17.01 -17.33 2.97
CA ASN A 313 18.38 -17.73 2.67
C ASN A 313 18.47 -18.78 1.55
N ASP A 314 17.34 -19.31 1.07
CA ASP A 314 17.32 -20.27 -0.04
C ASP A 314 17.40 -19.51 -1.36
N VAL A 315 18.54 -19.62 -2.05
CA VAL A 315 18.79 -18.96 -3.34
C VAL A 315 17.78 -19.38 -4.41
N ASN A 316 17.18 -20.58 -4.30
CA ASN A 316 16.15 -21.03 -5.25
C ASN A 316 14.81 -20.33 -5.03
N GLN A 317 14.66 -19.59 -3.93
CA GLN A 317 13.49 -18.78 -3.61
C GLN A 317 13.71 -17.30 -3.90
N GLN A 318 14.91 -16.89 -4.29
CA GLN A 318 15.25 -15.49 -4.56
C GLN A 318 15.01 -15.17 -6.03
N TRP A 319 14.13 -14.21 -6.27
CA TRP A 319 13.68 -13.79 -7.60
C TRP A 319 14.02 -12.32 -7.84
N THR A 320 14.49 -12.00 -9.03
CA THR A 320 14.67 -10.63 -9.49
C THR A 320 13.56 -10.28 -10.48
N PHE A 321 12.95 -9.12 -10.29
CA PHE A 321 11.86 -8.61 -11.11
C PHE A 321 12.36 -7.45 -11.96
N THR A 322 12.47 -7.68 -13.26
CA THR A 322 12.88 -6.66 -14.22
C THR A 322 11.66 -6.20 -15.00
N PHE A 323 11.46 -4.89 -15.12
CA PHE A 323 10.42 -4.34 -15.98
C PHE A 323 10.88 -4.36 -17.41
N VAL A 324 10.05 -4.91 -18.28
CA VAL A 324 10.26 -4.85 -19.72
C VAL A 324 9.54 -3.62 -20.23
N THR A 325 10.32 -2.69 -20.80
CA THR A 325 9.85 -1.44 -21.39
C THR A 325 9.50 -1.60 -22.86
#